data_AF-A0A562VA93-F1
#
_entry.id   AF-A0A562VA93-F1
#
_cell.length_a   1.000
_cell.length_b   1.000
_cell.length_c   1.000
_cell.angle_alpha   90.00
_cell.angle_beta   90.00
_cell.angle_gamma   90.00
#
_symmetry.space_group_name_H-M   'P 1'
#
loop_
_entity.id
_entity.type
_entity.pdbx_description
1 polymer ?
#
loop_
_entity_poly.entity_id
_entity_poly.type
_entity_poly.pdbx_seq_one_letter_code
_entity_poly.pdbx_strand_id
1 'polypeptide(L)'
;MPSPISDETEAYRRAEAHIDAFRTAIDVRARLEPGLRNAVAYEPEDLGYVEFDEDDEDDLPVNVEVVYDLVPSSAEGVEDFDRNRGYFTRLAARLREDGWIIIVEEREPRAVLTARHPQDDFLVTLEEGRTGNLWITASSPPVTATGITPPEPLLS
;
A
#
# COMPACT_ATOMS: atom_id res chain seq x y z
N MET A 1 18.94 -4.78 -12.73
CA MET A 1 18.45 -4.78 -11.33
C MET A 1 17.85 -3.41 -11.09
N PRO A 2 16.58 -3.30 -10.68
CA PRO A 2 16.02 -2.02 -10.28
C PRO A 2 16.80 -1.47 -9.08
N SER A 3 16.95 -0.14 -9.02
CA SER A 3 17.68 0.51 -7.94
C SER A 3 16.90 0.33 -6.63
N PRO A 4 17.57 -0.06 -5.53
CA PRO A 4 16.95 -0.06 -4.21
C PRO A 4 16.45 1.34 -3.90
N ILE A 5 15.31 1.42 -3.21
CA ILE A 5 14.72 2.69 -2.79
C ILE A 5 15.61 3.24 -1.68
N SER A 6 16.11 4.45 -1.86
CA SER A 6 17.09 5.05 -0.97
C SER A 6 16.45 5.84 0.17
N ASP A 7 15.30 6.48 -0.07
CA ASP A 7 14.75 7.51 0.82
C ASP A 7 13.22 7.65 0.70
N GLU A 8 12.64 8.44 1.62
CA GLU A 8 11.21 8.74 1.68
C GLU A 8 10.65 9.34 0.39
N THR A 9 11.40 10.19 -0.33
CA THR A 9 10.88 10.86 -1.54
C THR A 9 10.63 9.84 -2.64
N GLU A 10 11.60 8.98 -2.89
CA GLU A 10 11.47 7.89 -3.85
C GLU A 10 10.38 6.89 -3.40
N ALA A 11 10.27 6.63 -2.10
CA ALA A 11 9.26 5.73 -1.54
C ALA A 11 7.83 6.24 -1.76
N TYR A 12 7.53 7.52 -1.46
CA TYR A 12 6.20 8.10 -1.73
C TYR A 12 5.84 8.01 -3.22
N ARG A 13 6.79 8.32 -4.11
CA ARG A 13 6.56 8.25 -5.56
C ARG A 13 6.27 6.82 -6.04
N ARG A 14 6.97 5.82 -5.50
CA ARG A 14 6.75 4.42 -5.86
C ARG A 14 5.48 3.84 -5.25
N ALA A 15 5.15 4.22 -4.02
CA ALA A 15 3.88 3.89 -3.38
C ALA A 15 2.70 4.28 -4.29
N GLU A 16 2.71 5.51 -4.81
CA GLU A 16 1.71 6.00 -5.78
C GLU A 16 1.66 5.13 -7.05
N ALA A 17 2.82 4.83 -7.65
CA ALA A 17 2.86 4.00 -8.86
C ALA A 17 2.28 2.60 -8.63
N HIS A 18 2.52 2.01 -7.46
CA HIS A 18 2.01 0.70 -7.09
C HIS A 18 0.50 0.73 -6.77
N ILE A 19 0.01 1.79 -6.14
CA ILE A 19 -1.42 2.01 -5.92
C ILE A 19 -2.16 2.18 -7.26
N ASP A 20 -1.57 2.89 -8.22
CA ASP A 20 -2.16 3.04 -9.55
C ASP A 20 -2.20 1.69 -10.32
N ALA A 21 -1.18 0.85 -10.16
CA ALA A 21 -1.18 -0.51 -10.70
C ALA A 21 -2.32 -1.35 -10.11
N PHE A 22 -2.52 -1.28 -8.77
CA PHE A 22 -3.64 -1.93 -8.09
C PHE A 22 -4.99 -1.43 -8.60
N ARG A 23 -5.17 -0.10 -8.70
CA ARG A 23 -6.37 0.54 -9.24
C ARG A 23 -6.65 0.10 -10.68
N THR A 24 -5.63 0.01 -11.51
CA THR A 24 -5.77 -0.41 -12.90
C THR A 24 -6.15 -1.88 -13.00
N ALA A 25 -5.57 -2.74 -12.15
CA ALA A 25 -5.81 -4.18 -12.12
C ALA A 25 -7.24 -4.57 -11.70
N ILE A 26 -7.87 -3.79 -10.81
CA ILE A 26 -9.28 -4.01 -10.43
C ILE A 26 -10.28 -3.61 -11.53
N ASP A 27 -9.81 -2.91 -12.58
CA ASP A 27 -10.59 -2.40 -13.72
C ASP A 27 -11.89 -1.70 -13.29
N VAL A 28 -11.77 -0.86 -12.27
CA VAL A 28 -12.88 -0.05 -11.79
C VAL A 28 -12.68 1.36 -12.29
N ARG A 29 -13.72 1.93 -12.89
CA ARG A 29 -13.87 3.39 -12.91
C ARG A 29 -14.10 3.80 -11.46
N ALA A 30 -13.06 3.86 -10.66
CA ALA A 30 -13.11 4.32 -9.28
C ALA A 30 -12.29 5.58 -9.18
N ARG A 31 -12.80 6.53 -8.41
CA ARG A 31 -12.01 7.68 -7.97
C ARG A 31 -11.17 7.24 -6.78
N LEU A 32 -9.93 7.66 -6.74
CA LEU A 32 -9.10 7.56 -5.55
C LEU A 32 -9.24 8.86 -4.77
N GLU A 33 -9.59 8.76 -3.50
CA GLU A 33 -9.54 9.90 -2.59
C GLU A 33 -8.32 9.75 -1.69
N PRO A 34 -7.41 10.75 -1.64
CA PRO A 34 -6.22 10.67 -0.81
C PRO A 34 -6.57 10.52 0.67
N GLY A 35 -5.98 9.51 1.32
CA GLY A 35 -6.05 9.28 2.75
C GLY A 35 -4.76 9.68 3.46
N LEU A 36 -4.29 8.81 4.36
CA LEU A 36 -3.07 9.00 5.14
C LEU A 36 -1.81 8.94 4.25
N ARG A 37 -0.83 9.80 4.56
CA ARG A 37 0.53 9.78 3.99
C ARG A 37 1.50 10.09 5.12
N ASN A 38 2.33 9.13 5.47
CA ASN A 38 3.23 9.25 6.60
C ASN A 38 4.48 8.39 6.42
N ALA A 39 5.51 8.74 7.18
CA ALA A 39 6.67 7.92 7.41
C ALA A 39 6.70 7.57 8.90
N VAL A 40 6.83 6.29 9.21
CA VAL A 40 6.83 5.75 10.58
C VAL A 40 8.19 5.10 10.81
N ALA A 41 8.91 5.53 11.85
CA ALA A 41 10.16 4.88 12.23
C ALA A 41 9.88 3.42 12.60
N TYR A 42 10.75 2.51 12.14
CA TYR A 42 10.71 1.14 12.62
C TYR A 42 11.08 1.10 14.11
N GLU A 43 10.38 0.29 14.90
CA GLU A 43 10.83 0.02 16.25
C GLU A 43 12.11 -0.84 16.16
N PRO A 44 13.13 -0.60 17.01
CA PRO A 44 14.38 -1.38 16.99
C PRO A 44 14.15 -2.90 17.07
N GLU A 45 13.06 -3.31 17.71
CA GLU A 45 12.60 -4.70 17.85
C GLU A 45 12.27 -5.37 16.50
N ASP A 46 11.69 -4.60 15.57
CA ASP A 46 11.26 -5.06 14.25
C ASP A 46 12.43 -5.28 13.28
N LEU A 47 13.59 -4.68 13.57
CA LEU A 47 14.79 -4.76 12.74
C LEU A 47 15.66 -5.99 13.04
N GLY A 48 15.29 -6.78 14.06
CA GLY A 48 15.83 -8.11 14.29
C GLY A 48 17.36 -8.15 14.46
N TYR A 49 17.88 -7.57 15.56
CA TYR A 49 19.27 -7.69 16.05
C TYR A 49 20.27 -6.58 15.68
N VAL A 50 19.83 -5.35 15.41
CA VAL A 50 20.77 -4.21 15.41
C VAL A 50 20.69 -3.55 16.78
N GLU A 51 21.73 -3.71 17.60
CA GLU A 51 21.93 -2.86 18.79
C GLU A 51 22.14 -1.44 18.26
N PHE A 52 21.10 -0.61 18.30
CA PHE A 52 21.23 0.82 18.10
C PHE A 52 21.70 1.43 19.42
N ASP A 53 22.74 2.26 19.39
CA ASP A 53 23.05 3.12 20.52
C ASP A 53 21.87 4.08 20.73
N GLU A 54 21.51 4.38 21.99
CA GLU A 54 20.37 5.28 22.32
C GLU A 54 20.53 6.69 21.71
N ASP A 55 21.73 7.04 21.23
CA ASP A 55 22.03 8.31 20.54
C ASP A 55 21.67 8.28 19.02
N ASP A 56 21.34 7.12 18.44
CA ASP A 56 21.04 6.94 17.00
C ASP A 56 19.52 6.87 16.68
N GLU A 57 18.63 7.24 17.62
CA GLU A 57 17.17 7.23 17.41
C GLU A 57 16.72 8.09 16.22
N ASP A 58 17.46 9.17 15.91
CA ASP A 58 17.16 10.08 14.80
C ASP A 58 17.52 9.49 13.42
N ASP A 59 18.29 8.40 13.36
CA ASP A 59 18.76 7.74 12.13
C ASP A 59 18.06 6.40 11.84
N LEU A 60 17.00 6.08 12.60
CA LEU A 60 16.24 4.85 12.37
C LEU A 60 15.58 4.88 10.98
N PRO A 61 15.63 3.75 10.24
CA PRO A 61 14.92 3.67 8.98
C PRO A 61 13.42 3.81 9.20
N VAL A 62 12.73 4.34 8.20
CA VAL A 62 11.28 4.55 8.23
C VAL A 62 10.57 3.66 7.22
N ASN A 63 9.32 3.36 7.52
CA ASN A 63 8.33 2.82 6.62
C ASN A 63 7.49 3.99 6.06
N VAL A 64 7.43 4.14 4.75
CA VAL A 64 6.49 5.07 4.11
C VAL A 64 5.18 4.35 3.82
N GLU A 65 4.09 4.90 4.33
CA GLU A 65 2.74 4.44 4.06
C GLU A 65 1.94 5.50 3.29
N VAL A 66 1.27 5.05 2.23
CA VAL A 66 0.34 5.86 1.45
C VAL A 66 -0.98 5.13 1.35
N VAL A 67 -2.05 5.79 1.75
CA VAL A 67 -3.41 5.25 1.75
C VAL A 67 -4.29 6.06 0.81
N TYR A 68 -5.13 5.36 0.04
CA TYR A 68 -6.23 5.94 -0.71
C TYR A 68 -7.53 5.21 -0.45
N ASP A 69 -8.61 5.96 -0.33
CA ASP A 69 -9.97 5.43 -0.41
C ASP A 69 -10.33 5.19 -1.88
N LEU A 70 -10.80 3.98 -2.17
CA LEU A 70 -11.27 3.60 -3.48
C LEU A 70 -12.79 3.77 -3.55
N VAL A 71 -13.24 4.78 -4.29
CA VAL A 71 -14.66 5.15 -4.44
C VAL A 71 -15.16 4.74 -5.83
N PRO A 72 -15.92 3.63 -5.97
CA PRO A 72 -16.47 3.21 -7.27
C PRO A 72 -17.41 4.27 -7.86
N SER A 73 -17.29 4.55 -9.17
CA SER A 73 -18.07 5.61 -9.86
C SER A 73 -19.53 5.28 -10.15
N SER A 74 -20.07 4.15 -9.70
CA SER A 74 -21.48 3.84 -9.93
C SER A 74 -22.35 4.84 -9.17
N ALA A 75 -23.26 5.51 -9.87
CA ALA A 75 -24.23 6.48 -9.33
C ALA A 75 -25.17 5.92 -8.24
N GLU A 76 -25.07 4.63 -7.94
CA GLU A 76 -25.70 3.99 -6.80
C GLU A 76 -24.57 3.57 -5.85
N GLY A 77 -24.38 4.37 -4.80
CA GLY A 77 -23.49 4.09 -3.67
C GLY A 77 -24.01 2.93 -2.83
N VAL A 78 -24.16 1.75 -3.43
CA VAL A 78 -24.47 0.54 -2.69
C VAL A 78 -23.16 -0.04 -2.19
N GLU A 79 -23.04 -0.02 -0.87
CA GLU A 79 -22.13 -0.83 -0.05
C GLU A 79 -22.41 -2.30 -0.34
N ASP A 80 -21.83 -2.84 -1.42
CA ASP A 80 -22.11 -4.19 -1.91
C ASP A 80 -20.88 -5.09 -1.73
N PHE A 81 -20.86 -5.79 -0.60
CA PHE A 81 -19.83 -6.77 -0.23
C PHE A 81 -19.64 -7.86 -1.32
N ASP A 82 -20.69 -8.25 -2.04
CA ASP A 82 -20.59 -9.25 -3.11
C ASP A 82 -19.87 -8.69 -4.34
N ARG A 83 -20.11 -7.43 -4.68
CA ARG A 83 -19.34 -6.72 -5.73
C ARG A 83 -17.88 -6.60 -5.34
N ASN A 84 -17.60 -6.27 -4.07
CA ASN A 84 -16.25 -6.14 -3.55
C ASN A 84 -15.47 -7.45 -3.71
N ARG A 85 -16.04 -8.60 -3.33
CA ARG A 85 -15.42 -9.94 -3.52
C ARG A 85 -14.93 -10.16 -4.96
N GLY A 86 -15.66 -9.66 -5.95
CA GLY A 86 -15.26 -9.68 -7.35
C GLY A 86 -13.96 -8.92 -7.65
N TYR A 87 -13.75 -7.75 -7.03
CA TYR A 87 -12.51 -6.97 -7.16
C TYR A 87 -11.30 -7.74 -6.64
N PHE A 88 -11.39 -8.30 -5.43
CA PHE A 88 -10.31 -9.06 -4.82
C PHE A 88 -9.91 -10.28 -5.65
N THR A 89 -10.86 -10.98 -6.27
CA THR A 89 -10.56 -12.14 -7.12
C THR A 89 -9.85 -11.73 -8.41
N ARG A 90 -10.33 -10.67 -9.08
CA ARG A 90 -9.69 -10.16 -10.29
C ARG A 90 -8.29 -9.62 -10.02
N LEU A 91 -8.15 -8.86 -8.94
CA LEU A 91 -6.86 -8.32 -8.51
C LEU A 91 -5.87 -9.44 -8.20
N ALA A 92 -6.25 -10.43 -7.40
CA ALA A 92 -5.36 -11.54 -7.05
C ALA A 92 -4.94 -12.38 -8.28
N ALA A 93 -5.81 -12.55 -9.27
CA ALA A 93 -5.44 -13.20 -10.53
C ALA A 93 -4.45 -12.35 -11.31
N ARG A 94 -4.74 -11.05 -11.48
CA ARG A 94 -3.89 -10.13 -12.23
C ARG A 94 -2.50 -9.96 -11.61
N LEU A 95 -2.42 -9.81 -10.29
CA LEU A 95 -1.16 -9.68 -9.57
C LEU A 95 -0.27 -10.91 -9.75
N ARG A 96 -0.85 -12.12 -9.76
CA ARG A 96 -0.09 -13.34 -10.04
C ARG A 96 0.43 -13.38 -11.47
N GLU A 97 -0.36 -12.93 -12.45
CA GLU A 97 0.09 -12.80 -13.84
C GLU A 97 1.24 -11.80 -13.99
N ASP A 98 1.18 -10.70 -13.25
CA ASP A 98 2.21 -9.65 -13.22
C ASP A 98 3.42 -10.02 -12.33
N GLY A 99 3.43 -11.22 -11.71
CA GLY A 99 4.55 -11.74 -10.95
C GLY A 99 4.65 -11.27 -9.50
N TRP A 100 3.61 -10.64 -8.96
CA TRP A 100 3.53 -10.27 -7.54
C TRP A 100 3.36 -11.50 -6.65
N ILE A 101 3.84 -11.39 -5.42
CA ILE A 101 3.75 -12.45 -4.41
C ILE A 101 2.59 -12.13 -3.48
N ILE A 102 1.50 -12.90 -3.53
CA ILE A 102 0.40 -12.75 -2.58
C ILE A 102 0.85 -13.23 -1.20
N ILE A 103 0.78 -12.35 -0.19
CA ILE A 103 1.16 -12.61 1.20
C ILE A 103 -0.07 -12.98 2.04
N VAL A 104 -1.16 -12.23 1.86
CA VAL A 104 -2.43 -12.44 2.56
C VAL A 104 -3.55 -12.43 1.53
N GLU A 105 -4.44 -13.42 1.61
CA GLU A 105 -5.68 -13.47 0.84
C GLU A 105 -6.81 -14.00 1.74
N GLU A 106 -7.47 -13.09 2.42
CA GLU A 106 -8.60 -13.37 3.32
C GLU A 106 -9.89 -12.87 2.70
N ARG A 107 -10.99 -13.62 2.87
CA ARG A 107 -12.28 -13.32 2.24
C ARG A 107 -13.42 -13.13 3.24
N GLU A 108 -13.22 -13.54 4.49
CA GLU A 108 -14.21 -13.46 5.57
C GLU A 108 -13.50 -13.23 6.91
N PRO A 109 -14.07 -12.44 7.84
CA PRO A 109 -15.35 -11.72 7.75
C PRO A 109 -15.27 -10.42 6.91
N ARG A 110 -14.07 -10.00 6.52
CA ARG A 110 -13.81 -8.90 5.59
C ARG A 110 -12.76 -9.32 4.59
N ALA A 111 -12.84 -8.81 3.38
CA ALA A 111 -11.86 -9.12 2.36
C ALA A 111 -10.57 -8.31 2.58
N VAL A 112 -9.43 -9.01 2.58
CA VAL A 112 -8.09 -8.41 2.65
C VAL A 112 -7.20 -9.13 1.63
N LEU A 113 -6.49 -8.37 0.81
CA LEU A 113 -5.50 -8.90 -0.12
C LEU A 113 -4.24 -8.06 -0.03
N THR A 114 -3.18 -8.66 0.49
CA THR A 114 -1.85 -8.05 0.55
C THR A 114 -0.93 -8.78 -0.42
N ALA A 115 -0.25 -8.03 -1.27
CA ALA A 115 0.76 -8.57 -2.18
C ALA A 115 2.07 -7.78 -2.07
N ARG A 116 3.18 -8.48 -2.25
CA ARG A 116 4.51 -7.92 -2.32
C ARG A 116 4.96 -7.75 -3.77
N HIS A 117 5.40 -6.56 -4.13
CA HIS A 117 5.99 -6.31 -5.43
C HIS A 117 7.36 -7.01 -5.54
N PRO A 118 7.66 -7.73 -6.62
CA PRO A 118 8.83 -8.63 -6.68
C PRO A 118 10.18 -7.93 -6.85
N GLN A 119 10.19 -6.61 -7.07
CA GLN A 119 11.41 -5.87 -7.41
C GLN A 119 11.91 -4.93 -6.31
N ASP A 120 11.00 -4.39 -5.52
CA ASP A 120 11.31 -3.38 -4.50
C ASP A 120 10.60 -3.66 -3.17
N ASP A 121 10.06 -4.87 -3.01
CA ASP A 121 9.49 -5.40 -1.78
C ASP A 121 8.36 -4.58 -1.14
N PHE A 122 7.79 -3.63 -1.88
CA PHE A 122 6.60 -2.89 -1.47
C PHE A 122 5.47 -3.85 -1.16
N LEU A 123 4.83 -3.66 -0.01
CA LEU A 123 3.59 -4.33 0.33
C LEU A 123 2.43 -3.43 -0.07
N VAL A 124 1.50 -3.97 -0.85
CA VAL A 124 0.29 -3.24 -1.22
C VAL A 124 -0.91 -4.08 -0.82
N THR A 125 -1.81 -3.45 -0.06
CA THR A 125 -2.99 -4.07 0.52
C THR A 125 -4.24 -3.41 -0.04
N LEU A 126 -5.16 -4.20 -0.57
CA LEU A 126 -6.56 -3.82 -0.69
C LEU A 126 -7.30 -4.37 0.52
N GLU A 127 -8.01 -3.52 1.26
CA GLU A 127 -8.80 -3.91 2.44
C GLU A 127 -10.26 -3.44 2.30
N GLU A 128 -11.18 -4.28 2.76
CA GLU A 128 -12.59 -3.95 2.94
C GLU A 128 -12.89 -3.56 4.40
N GLY A 129 -13.36 -2.33 4.58
CA GLY A 129 -13.79 -1.80 5.85
C GLY A 129 -15.17 -2.30 6.30
N ARG A 130 -15.59 -1.87 7.50
CA ARG A 130 -16.85 -2.33 8.13
C ARG A 130 -18.12 -2.00 7.36
N THR A 131 -18.10 -0.91 6.59
CA THR A 131 -19.24 -0.42 5.82
C THR A 131 -19.08 -0.77 4.34
N GLY A 132 -18.23 -1.73 3.99
CA GLY A 132 -17.97 -2.12 2.60
C GLY A 132 -17.15 -1.10 1.80
N ASN A 133 -16.58 -0.09 2.46
CA ASN A 133 -15.61 0.83 1.87
C ASN A 133 -14.28 0.11 1.60
N LEU A 134 -13.57 0.53 0.55
CA LEU A 134 -12.34 -0.13 0.09
C LEU A 134 -11.16 0.82 0.20
N TRP A 135 -10.05 0.36 0.80
CA TRP A 135 -8.84 1.16 0.97
C TRP A 135 -7.70 0.45 0.27
N ILE A 136 -6.84 1.22 -0.39
CA ILE A 136 -5.58 0.73 -0.94
C ILE A 136 -4.45 1.38 -0.14
N THR A 137 -3.63 0.56 0.51
CA THR A 137 -2.45 1.01 1.25
C THR A 137 -1.21 0.45 0.56
N ALA A 138 -0.22 1.30 0.29
CA ALA A 138 1.13 0.87 -0.09
C ALA A 138 2.10 1.23 1.02
N SER A 139 2.82 0.23 1.52
CA SER A 139 3.83 0.34 2.56
C SER A 139 5.19 -0.05 1.98
N SER A 140 6.19 0.81 2.16
CA SER A 140 7.54 0.59 1.63
C SER A 140 8.29 -0.52 2.38
N PRO A 141 9.41 -1.05 1.88
CA PRO A 141 10.45 -1.59 2.75
C PRO A 141 11.07 -0.47 3.62
N PRO A 142 11.95 -0.80 4.59
CA PRO A 142 12.73 0.22 5.31
C PRO A 142 13.53 1.12 4.36
N VAL A 143 13.38 2.44 4.53
CA VAL A 143 14.11 3.47 3.77
C VAL A 143 14.77 4.48 4.71
N THR A 144 15.75 5.24 4.19
CA THR A 144 16.40 6.30 4.98
C THR A 144 15.41 7.42 5.29
N ALA A 145 15.33 7.78 6.58
CA ALA A 145 14.58 8.94 7.04
C ALA A 145 15.25 10.23 6.55
N THR A 146 14.45 11.12 5.99
CA THR A 146 14.88 12.45 5.48
C THR A 146 14.10 13.60 6.12
N GLY A 147 13.00 13.31 6.82
CA GLY A 147 12.17 14.30 7.51
C GLY A 147 11.38 15.20 6.55
N ILE A 148 11.22 14.77 5.29
CA ILE A 148 10.48 15.55 4.30
C ILE A 148 8.99 15.62 4.66
N THR A 149 8.35 16.72 4.28
CA THR A 149 6.88 16.75 4.23
C THR A 149 6.42 15.82 3.10
N PRO A 150 5.42 14.94 3.33
CA PRO A 150 4.88 14.08 2.29
C PRO A 150 4.47 14.90 1.06
N PRO A 151 4.88 14.50 -0.16
CA PRO A 151 4.51 15.22 -1.37
C PRO A 151 3.00 15.11 -1.62
N GLU A 152 2.46 16.08 -2.37
CA GLU A 152 1.05 16.08 -2.74
C GLU A 152 0.63 14.78 -3.47
N PRO A 153 -0.60 14.30 -3.27
CA PRO A 153 -1.13 13.10 -3.93
C PRO A 153 -1.15 13.25 -5.45
N LEU A 154 -0.62 12.26 -6.18
CA LEU A 154 -0.57 12.30 -7.65
C LEU A 154 -1.81 11.71 -8.33
N LEU A 155 -2.61 10.92 -7.61
CA LEU A 155 -3.70 10.10 -8.19
C LEU A 155 -5.11 10.64 -7.92
N SER A 156 -5.23 11.91 -7.51
CA SER A 156 -6.50 12.57 -7.16
C SER A 156 -7.34 13.02 -8.36
#